data_AF-A0A9P6EVP7-F1
#
_entry.id   AF-A0A9P6EVP7-F1
#
_cell.length_a   1.000
_cell.length_b   1.000
_cell.length_c   1.000
_cell.angle_alpha   90.00
_cell.angle_beta   90.00
_cell.angle_gamma   90.00
#
_symmetry.space_group_name_H-M   'P 1'
#
loop_
_entity.id
_entity.type
_entity.pdbx_description
1 polymer ?
#
loop_
_entity_poly.entity_id
_entity_poly.type
_entity_poly.pdbx_seq_one_letter_code
_entity_poly.pdbx_strand_id
1 'polypeptide(L)'
;MLREKTYIDLLNSAGIPTQQGQFVRLFVNNQPVGLYLMVDDIKKSFVKQTIYGGDPTVIPGSMVQGNAPTVTVQADLVFKGPTNASYDASAYSKVVLGNNPATDFLQQLIAFMKDLSDYNPVNNIDPIGYWNNTRLDLDGFLRNMAIEYLTGAFDNYWMSGSNYFIYFNPKLGTSGKWQWIPTDFDGIFGNGYPTNVQSSYQTWVNLATDDHPLVSKLILKTPAINTLFETILTELISTVYKPEAIFPRIMAYNQMLLADYTWDVSINRTGPGIVNGYTVADFNDNLVNVTKDMDYGVKTWITDMSNSVSTALKFTIPAGVANRVEPPPKPTKNDGKTKGGSTDSGGEKNSGAAGSFVGNFNPATNTDPIGYWNNTRLDLDSFLRSMAPEYLMGGFDMYWMSGSN
;
A
#
# COMPACT_ATOMS: atom_id res chain seq x y z
N MET A 1 -7.12 12.14 -0.04
CA MET A 1 -5.98 12.51 0.86
C MET A 1 -5.82 11.57 2.06
N LEU A 2 -6.75 11.52 3.02
CA LEU A 2 -6.56 10.70 4.24
C LEU A 2 -6.71 9.19 4.01
N ARG A 3 -7.61 8.80 3.08
CA ARG A 3 -7.94 7.42 2.76
C ARG A 3 -6.70 6.61 2.35
N GLU A 4 -6.02 7.04 1.29
CA GLU A 4 -4.84 6.36 0.75
C GLU A 4 -3.71 6.20 1.78
N LYS A 5 -3.38 7.25 2.54
CA LYS A 5 -2.37 7.14 3.61
C LYS A 5 -2.79 6.15 4.71
N THR A 6 -4.09 6.07 5.01
CA THR A 6 -4.64 5.09 5.95
C THR A 6 -4.51 3.67 5.42
N TYR A 7 -4.75 3.45 4.12
CA TYR A 7 -4.53 2.15 3.47
C TYR A 7 -3.06 1.73 3.51
N ILE A 8 -2.14 2.65 3.20
CA ILE A 8 -0.69 2.43 3.33
C ILE A 8 -0.33 2.01 4.77
N ASP A 9 -0.87 2.69 5.79
CA ASP A 9 -0.62 2.33 7.19
C ASP A 9 -1.17 0.94 7.56
N LEU A 10 -2.32 0.55 7.01
CA LEU A 10 -2.89 -0.79 7.19
C LEU A 10 -2.00 -1.87 6.59
N LEU A 11 -1.53 -1.68 5.35
CA LEU A 11 -0.62 -2.61 4.68
C LEU A 11 0.68 -2.78 5.49
N ASN A 12 1.29 -1.67 5.91
CA ASN A 12 2.50 -1.71 6.74
C ASN A 12 2.25 -2.46 8.06
N SER A 13 1.13 -2.19 8.73
CA SER A 13 0.78 -2.84 10.00
C SER A 13 0.47 -4.34 9.83
N ALA A 14 0.02 -4.74 8.65
CA ALA A 14 -0.16 -6.14 8.27
C ALA A 14 1.14 -6.83 7.83
N GLY A 15 2.28 -6.11 7.82
CA GLY A 15 3.59 -6.65 7.43
C GLY A 15 3.77 -6.79 5.92
N ILE A 16 2.98 -6.07 5.13
CA ILE A 16 3.06 -6.08 3.67
C ILE A 16 4.08 -5.02 3.21
N PRO A 17 5.10 -5.39 2.41
CA PRO A 17 5.94 -4.40 1.74
C PRO A 17 5.09 -3.53 0.81
N THR A 18 4.99 -2.24 1.11
CA THR A 18 4.19 -1.29 0.34
C THR A 18 4.91 0.06 0.20
N GLN A 19 4.51 0.82 -0.81
CA GLN A 19 4.91 2.21 -0.97
C GLN A 19 4.63 3.01 0.30
N GLN A 20 5.55 3.89 0.69
CA GLN A 20 5.29 4.88 1.71
C GLN A 20 4.75 6.16 1.08
N GLY A 21 4.18 7.03 1.91
CA GLY A 21 3.74 8.34 1.46
C GLY A 21 3.87 9.40 2.56
N GLN A 22 4.12 10.64 2.15
CA GLN A 22 4.21 11.81 3.02
C GLN A 22 3.45 12.98 2.42
N PHE A 23 2.81 13.78 3.28
CA PHE A 23 2.09 14.97 2.82
C PHE A 23 3.05 16.12 2.57
N VAL A 24 2.89 16.82 1.46
CA VAL A 24 3.76 17.93 1.05
C VAL A 24 2.96 19.11 0.52
N ARG A 25 3.44 20.33 0.78
CA ARG A 25 3.02 21.51 0.03
C ARG A 25 3.95 21.69 -1.16
N LEU A 26 3.40 21.71 -2.36
CA LEU A 26 4.16 21.93 -3.58
C LEU A 26 4.15 23.42 -3.96
N PHE A 27 5.34 23.94 -4.26
CA PHE A 27 5.53 25.27 -4.83
C PHE A 27 6.38 25.16 -6.10
N VAL A 28 5.99 25.90 -7.15
CA VAL A 28 6.75 25.99 -8.40
C VAL A 28 6.99 27.47 -8.68
N ASN A 29 8.26 27.87 -8.86
CA ASN A 29 8.65 29.27 -9.04
C ASN A 29 8.08 30.20 -7.95
N ASN A 30 8.15 29.75 -6.69
CA ASN A 30 7.58 30.40 -5.51
C ASN A 30 6.06 30.61 -5.55
N GLN A 31 5.35 29.99 -6.50
CA GLN A 31 3.89 30.00 -6.55
C GLN A 31 3.34 28.71 -5.90
N PRO A 32 2.31 28.81 -5.04
CA PRO A 32 1.69 27.66 -4.43
C PRO A 32 0.95 26.83 -5.48
N VAL A 33 1.17 25.51 -5.49
CA VAL A 33 0.45 24.57 -6.36
C VAL A 33 -0.62 23.82 -5.58
N GLY A 34 -0.29 23.34 -4.37
CA GLY A 34 -1.26 22.70 -3.48
C GLY A 34 -0.65 21.72 -2.48
N LEU A 35 -1.52 21.05 -1.75
CA LEU A 35 -1.23 19.97 -0.81
C LEU A 35 -1.38 18.61 -1.52
N TYR A 36 -0.35 17.78 -1.42
CA TYR A 36 -0.28 16.48 -2.07
C TYR A 36 0.13 15.39 -1.08
N LEU A 37 -0.23 14.15 -1.40
CA LEU A 37 0.44 12.97 -0.84
C LEU A 37 1.52 12.54 -1.83
N MET A 38 2.79 12.75 -1.48
CA MET A 38 3.93 12.26 -2.23
C MET A 38 4.16 10.79 -1.85
N VAL A 39 4.11 9.89 -2.82
CA VAL A 39 4.27 8.44 -2.62
C VAL A 39 5.56 7.93 -3.26
N ASP A 40 6.08 6.82 -2.75
CA ASP A 40 7.20 6.11 -3.35
C ASP A 40 6.84 5.57 -4.73
N ASP A 41 7.79 5.64 -5.64
CA ASP A 41 7.68 4.98 -6.94
C ASP A 41 8.16 3.52 -6.85
N ILE A 42 7.34 2.58 -7.35
CA ILE A 42 7.59 1.14 -7.27
C ILE A 42 8.54 0.73 -8.41
N LYS A 43 9.81 1.10 -8.25
CA LYS A 43 10.93 0.78 -9.16
C LYS A 43 12.08 0.11 -8.40
N LYS A 44 13.27 0.11 -9.01
CA LYS A 44 14.49 -0.52 -8.46
C LYS A 44 14.82 -0.07 -7.03
N SER A 45 14.66 1.21 -6.73
CA SER A 45 14.91 1.77 -5.40
C SER A 45 13.97 1.18 -4.35
N PHE A 46 12.68 1.09 -4.64
CA PHE A 46 11.68 0.47 -3.77
C PHE A 46 12.05 -0.99 -3.47
N VAL A 47 12.33 -1.79 -4.50
CA VAL A 47 12.71 -3.19 -4.32
C VAL A 47 13.97 -3.33 -3.46
N LYS A 48 14.99 -2.49 -3.72
CA LYS A 48 16.23 -2.51 -2.92
C LYS A 48 15.98 -2.15 -1.45
N GLN A 49 15.26 -1.06 -1.19
CA GLN A 49 15.12 -0.53 0.17
C GLN A 49 14.04 -1.27 0.96
N THR A 50 12.85 -1.41 0.40
CA THR A 50 11.68 -1.93 1.11
C THR A 50 11.67 -3.45 1.16
N ILE A 51 12.05 -4.14 0.08
CA ILE A 51 12.02 -5.61 0.03
C ILE A 51 13.33 -6.21 0.56
N TYR A 52 14.48 -5.60 0.25
CA TYR A 52 15.80 -6.14 0.61
C TYR A 52 16.53 -5.40 1.74
N GLY A 53 15.88 -4.45 2.41
CA GLY A 53 16.49 -3.73 3.54
C GLY A 53 17.77 -2.98 3.16
N GLY A 54 17.89 -2.56 1.90
CA GLY A 54 19.05 -1.85 1.38
C GLY A 54 20.20 -2.73 0.90
N ASP A 55 20.09 -4.07 0.98
CA ASP A 55 21.15 -4.99 0.57
C ASP A 55 21.51 -4.81 -0.92
N PRO A 56 22.72 -4.30 -1.23
CA PRO A 56 23.13 -4.03 -2.60
C PRO A 56 23.55 -5.29 -3.36
N THR A 57 23.68 -6.43 -2.68
CA THR A 57 24.15 -7.70 -3.28
C THR A 57 23.02 -8.48 -3.94
N VAL A 58 21.76 -8.14 -3.66
CA VAL A 58 20.62 -8.82 -4.23
C VAL A 58 20.39 -8.34 -5.66
N ILE A 59 20.41 -9.30 -6.59
CA ILE A 59 20.00 -9.08 -7.96
C ILE A 59 18.47 -9.27 -8.02
N PRO A 60 17.68 -8.23 -8.35
CA PRO A 60 16.23 -8.35 -8.42
C PRO A 60 15.78 -9.35 -9.48
N GLY A 61 14.59 -9.96 -9.30
CA GLY A 61 13.94 -10.76 -10.32
C GLY A 61 13.03 -9.94 -11.25
N SER A 62 12.16 -10.63 -11.99
CA SER A 62 11.19 -10.01 -12.90
C SER A 62 10.10 -9.25 -12.14
N MET A 63 9.65 -8.11 -12.68
CA MET A 63 8.49 -7.38 -12.16
C MET A 63 7.57 -6.95 -13.29
N VAL A 64 6.27 -7.15 -13.07
CA VAL A 64 5.20 -6.79 -14.00
C VAL A 64 4.20 -5.92 -13.27
N GLN A 65 3.79 -4.82 -13.89
CA GLN A 65 2.66 -4.02 -13.44
C GLN A 65 1.39 -4.54 -14.11
N GLY A 66 0.37 -4.81 -13.30
CA GLY A 66 -0.98 -5.15 -13.73
C GLY A 66 -1.90 -3.94 -13.60
N ASN A 67 -2.59 -3.60 -14.68
CA ASN A 67 -3.55 -2.50 -14.74
C ASN A 67 -4.78 -2.89 -15.55
N ALA A 68 -5.88 -2.16 -15.38
CA ALA A 68 -7.09 -2.28 -16.19
C ALA A 68 -7.42 -0.97 -16.92
N PRO A 69 -6.77 -0.67 -18.05
CA PRO A 69 -7.00 0.59 -18.79
C PRO A 69 -8.43 0.75 -19.29
N THR A 70 -9.18 -0.34 -19.43
CA THR A 70 -10.62 -0.33 -19.68
C THR A 70 -11.28 -1.47 -18.92
N VAL A 71 -12.61 -1.43 -18.77
CA VAL A 71 -13.39 -2.51 -18.17
C VAL A 71 -13.29 -3.86 -18.92
N THR A 72 -12.79 -3.88 -20.16
CA THR A 72 -12.62 -5.10 -20.97
C THR A 72 -11.17 -5.54 -21.13
N VAL A 73 -10.21 -4.71 -20.68
CA VAL A 73 -8.78 -4.96 -20.75
C VAL A 73 -8.26 -4.94 -19.33
N GLN A 74 -8.20 -6.12 -18.71
CA GLN A 74 -7.86 -6.28 -17.30
C GLN A 74 -6.59 -7.12 -17.14
N ALA A 75 -5.79 -6.80 -16.12
CA ALA A 75 -4.69 -7.64 -15.65
C ALA A 75 -5.21 -8.72 -14.70
N ASP A 76 -6.18 -9.50 -15.19
CA ASP A 76 -6.96 -10.50 -14.46
C ASP A 76 -6.17 -11.73 -13.94
N LEU A 77 -4.98 -12.00 -14.50
CA LEU A 77 -4.17 -13.21 -14.34
C LEU A 77 -4.80 -14.50 -14.88
N VAL A 78 -5.77 -14.39 -15.79
CA VAL A 78 -6.31 -15.52 -16.54
C VAL A 78 -5.27 -16.00 -17.57
N PHE A 79 -5.06 -17.31 -17.66
CA PHE A 79 -4.21 -17.88 -18.70
C PHE A 79 -4.91 -17.83 -20.06
N LYS A 80 -4.46 -16.92 -20.94
CA LYS A 80 -5.03 -16.68 -22.28
C LYS A 80 -4.28 -17.44 -23.38
N GLY A 81 -3.04 -17.84 -23.12
CA GLY A 81 -2.21 -18.60 -24.05
C GLY A 81 -0.73 -18.61 -23.65
N PRO A 82 0.12 -19.41 -24.30
CA PRO A 82 1.51 -19.62 -23.88
C PRO A 82 2.49 -18.54 -24.39
N THR A 83 2.00 -17.48 -25.03
CA THR A 83 2.86 -16.48 -25.67
C THR A 83 2.48 -15.07 -25.23
N ASN A 84 3.44 -14.15 -25.22
CA ASN A 84 3.20 -12.74 -24.91
C ASN A 84 2.10 -12.09 -25.76
N ALA A 85 1.94 -12.53 -27.02
CA ALA A 85 0.91 -12.03 -27.93
C ALA A 85 -0.54 -12.39 -27.51
N SER A 86 -0.70 -13.30 -26.54
CA SER A 86 -2.01 -13.65 -25.97
C SER A 86 -2.51 -12.63 -24.93
N TYR A 87 -1.71 -11.62 -24.61
CA TYR A 87 -1.96 -10.68 -23.52
C TYR A 87 -1.84 -9.24 -24.01
N ASP A 88 -2.70 -8.37 -23.48
CA ASP A 88 -2.65 -6.94 -23.78
C ASP A 88 -1.48 -6.28 -23.03
N ALA A 89 -0.61 -5.59 -23.77
CA ALA A 89 0.56 -4.92 -23.21
C ALA A 89 0.19 -3.71 -22.32
N SER A 90 -1.02 -3.16 -22.48
CA SER A 90 -1.55 -2.10 -21.61
C SER A 90 -2.09 -2.63 -20.28
N ALA A 91 -2.49 -3.91 -20.23
CA ALA A 91 -2.82 -4.60 -18.98
C ALA A 91 -1.56 -5.07 -18.24
N TYR A 92 -0.57 -5.62 -18.95
CA TYR A 92 0.66 -6.15 -18.37
C TYR A 92 1.91 -5.41 -18.84
N SER A 93 2.36 -4.45 -18.04
CA SER A 93 3.51 -3.61 -18.36
C SER A 93 4.80 -4.09 -17.68
N LYS A 94 5.92 -4.03 -18.41
CA LYS A 94 7.25 -4.37 -17.87
C LYS A 94 7.72 -3.31 -16.89
N VAL A 95 8.32 -3.73 -15.78
CA VAL A 95 9.13 -2.83 -14.96
C VAL A 95 10.60 -3.26 -14.97
N VAL A 96 11.49 -2.35 -15.37
CA VAL A 96 12.94 -2.60 -15.45
C VAL A 96 13.59 -2.33 -14.10
N LEU A 97 14.08 -3.39 -13.45
CA LEU A 97 14.78 -3.29 -12.15
C LEU A 97 16.31 -3.30 -12.25
N GLY A 98 16.86 -3.19 -13.47
CA GLY A 98 18.30 -3.18 -13.75
C GLY A 98 18.68 -4.11 -14.89
N ASN A 99 19.89 -4.66 -14.84
CA ASN A 99 20.45 -5.50 -15.91
C ASN A 99 19.93 -6.95 -15.92
N ASN A 100 19.20 -7.37 -14.88
CA ASN A 100 18.68 -8.73 -14.76
C ASN A 100 17.20 -8.79 -14.40
N PRO A 101 16.27 -8.28 -15.22
CA PRO A 101 15.01 -9.00 -15.37
C PRO A 101 15.26 -10.27 -16.20
N ALA A 102 14.37 -11.27 -16.13
CA ALA A 102 14.38 -12.33 -17.13
C ALA A 102 14.35 -11.71 -18.54
N THR A 103 14.99 -12.36 -19.52
CA THR A 103 14.95 -11.92 -20.93
C THR A 103 13.51 -11.79 -21.44
N ASP A 104 12.59 -12.56 -20.83
CA ASP A 104 11.16 -12.49 -21.07
C ASP A 104 10.36 -12.60 -19.76
N PHE A 105 10.24 -11.47 -19.05
CA PHE A 105 9.52 -11.33 -17.79
C PHE A 105 8.05 -11.77 -17.89
N LEU A 106 7.39 -11.49 -19.01
CA LEU A 106 6.00 -11.84 -19.21
C LEU A 106 5.87 -13.35 -19.37
N GLN A 107 6.79 -14.02 -20.07
CA GLN A 107 6.78 -15.49 -20.14
C GLN A 107 6.88 -16.14 -18.76
N GLN A 108 7.69 -15.58 -17.85
CA GLN A 108 7.75 -16.09 -16.48
C GLN A 108 6.40 -15.96 -15.77
N LEU A 109 5.68 -14.85 -15.97
CA LEU A 109 4.35 -14.63 -15.41
C LEU A 109 3.30 -15.54 -16.08
N ILE A 110 3.39 -15.77 -17.39
CA ILE A 110 2.53 -16.68 -18.14
C ILE A 110 2.64 -18.10 -17.58
N ALA A 111 3.85 -18.56 -17.23
CA ALA A 111 4.04 -19.85 -16.56
C ALA A 111 3.31 -19.92 -15.21
N PHE A 112 3.32 -18.84 -14.43
CA PHE A 112 2.55 -18.75 -13.18
C PHE A 112 1.02 -18.75 -13.42
N MET A 113 0.54 -18.02 -14.43
CA MET A 113 -0.87 -18.06 -14.84
C MET A 113 -1.27 -19.47 -15.31
N LYS A 114 -0.36 -20.19 -15.98
CA LYS A 114 -0.59 -21.59 -16.38
C LYS A 114 -0.67 -22.51 -15.18
N ASP A 115 0.23 -22.39 -14.22
CA ASP A 115 0.16 -23.12 -12.94
C ASP A 115 -1.17 -22.87 -12.23
N LEU A 116 -1.64 -21.61 -12.20
CA LEU A 116 -2.94 -21.24 -11.63
C LEU A 116 -4.11 -21.84 -12.41
N SER A 117 -4.04 -21.86 -13.73
CA SER A 117 -5.04 -22.48 -14.61
C SER A 117 -5.12 -24.00 -14.43
N ASP A 118 -3.99 -24.67 -14.26
CA ASP A 118 -3.91 -26.14 -14.11
C ASP A 118 -4.21 -26.62 -12.68
N TYR A 119 -4.01 -25.76 -11.69
CA TYR A 119 -4.23 -26.07 -10.29
C TYR A 119 -5.64 -26.61 -10.04
N ASN A 120 -5.77 -27.74 -9.32
CA ASN A 120 -7.08 -28.26 -8.92
C ASN A 120 -7.37 -27.88 -7.46
N PRO A 121 -8.36 -27.02 -7.18
CA PRO A 121 -8.62 -26.53 -5.83
C PRO A 121 -9.27 -27.55 -4.89
N VAL A 122 -9.85 -28.64 -5.43
CA VAL A 122 -10.60 -29.65 -4.66
C VAL A 122 -9.73 -30.85 -4.28
N ASN A 123 -8.85 -31.29 -5.19
CA ASN A 123 -8.13 -32.57 -5.05
C ASN A 123 -6.64 -32.43 -4.71
N ASN A 124 -6.15 -31.23 -4.40
CA ASN A 124 -4.76 -31.05 -4.00
C ASN A 124 -4.57 -31.46 -2.53
N ILE A 125 -3.60 -32.36 -2.27
CA ILE A 125 -3.31 -32.90 -0.93
C ILE A 125 -2.68 -31.85 0.00
N ASP A 126 -1.92 -30.90 -0.56
CA ASP A 126 -1.30 -29.80 0.17
C ASP A 126 -1.44 -28.49 -0.64
N PRO A 127 -2.64 -27.88 -0.66
CA PRO A 127 -2.89 -26.67 -1.43
C PRO A 127 -2.05 -25.49 -0.92
N ILE A 128 -1.83 -25.39 0.39
CA ILE A 128 -1.04 -24.30 0.98
C ILE A 128 0.43 -24.42 0.57
N GLY A 129 1.04 -25.59 0.72
CA GLY A 129 2.43 -25.82 0.32
C GLY A 129 2.65 -25.73 -1.18
N TYR A 130 1.67 -26.17 -2.00
CA TYR A 130 1.73 -26.05 -3.46
C TYR A 130 2.00 -24.61 -3.92
N TRP A 131 1.35 -23.65 -3.26
CA TRP A 131 1.54 -22.21 -3.53
C TRP A 131 2.70 -21.62 -2.74
N ASN A 132 2.71 -21.78 -1.42
CA ASN A 132 3.62 -21.06 -0.54
C ASN A 132 5.08 -21.52 -0.64
N ASN A 133 5.35 -22.76 -1.05
CA ASN A 133 6.73 -23.27 -1.08
C ASN A 133 7.49 -22.86 -2.35
N THR A 134 6.79 -22.66 -3.47
CA THR A 134 7.45 -22.56 -4.79
C THR A 134 6.87 -21.54 -5.75
N ARG A 135 5.70 -20.96 -5.48
CA ARG A 135 4.98 -20.13 -6.47
C ARG A 135 4.70 -18.72 -5.99
N LEU A 136 4.06 -18.59 -4.83
CA LEU A 136 3.52 -17.32 -4.35
C LEU A 136 3.88 -17.13 -2.87
N ASP A 137 4.23 -15.91 -2.48
CA ASP A 137 4.20 -15.49 -1.09
C ASP A 137 2.75 -15.44 -0.59
N LEU A 138 2.23 -16.62 -0.22
CA LEU A 138 0.81 -16.82 -0.01
C LEU A 138 0.26 -15.99 1.16
N ASP A 139 0.98 -15.91 2.28
CA ASP A 139 0.55 -15.09 3.42
C ASP A 139 0.48 -13.60 3.05
N GLY A 140 1.53 -13.07 2.43
CA GLY A 140 1.55 -11.69 1.94
C GLY A 140 0.42 -11.39 0.97
N PHE A 141 0.17 -12.28 0.00
CA PHE A 141 -0.94 -12.14 -0.93
C PHE A 141 -2.31 -12.16 -0.24
N LEU A 142 -2.59 -13.12 0.65
CA LEU A 142 -3.88 -13.22 1.32
C LEU A 142 -4.16 -12.02 2.22
N ARG A 143 -3.13 -11.44 2.85
CA ARG A 143 -3.27 -10.20 3.65
C ARG A 143 -3.60 -8.98 2.79
N ASN A 144 -2.98 -8.87 1.60
CA ASN A 144 -3.35 -7.84 0.62
C ASN A 144 -4.83 -7.97 0.24
N MET A 145 -5.24 -9.16 -0.18
CA MET A 145 -6.62 -9.42 -0.59
C MET A 145 -7.63 -9.19 0.54
N ALA A 146 -7.24 -9.48 1.79
CA ALA A 146 -8.09 -9.22 2.96
C ALA A 146 -8.26 -7.72 3.20
N ILE A 147 -7.19 -6.93 3.11
CA ILE A 147 -7.26 -5.47 3.25
C ILE A 147 -8.06 -4.85 2.10
N GLU A 148 -7.83 -5.29 0.86
CA GLU A 148 -8.57 -4.85 -0.32
C GLU A 148 -10.09 -5.03 -0.16
N TYR A 149 -10.52 -6.22 0.31
CA TYR A 149 -11.91 -6.48 0.66
C TYR A 149 -12.40 -5.60 1.81
N LEU A 150 -11.64 -5.52 2.91
CA LEU A 150 -12.04 -4.76 4.10
C LEU A 150 -12.23 -3.26 3.79
N THR A 151 -11.46 -2.70 2.87
CA THR A 151 -11.60 -1.30 2.47
C THR A 151 -12.56 -1.09 1.31
N GLY A 152 -13.12 -2.14 0.71
CA GLY A 152 -13.96 -2.06 -0.48
C GLY A 152 -13.25 -1.42 -1.66
N ALA A 153 -11.98 -1.80 -1.88
CA ALA A 153 -11.16 -1.24 -2.94
C ALA A 153 -11.65 -1.74 -4.31
N PHE A 154 -12.47 -0.93 -4.97
CA PHE A 154 -13.22 -1.37 -6.14
C PHE A 154 -12.42 -1.35 -7.42
N ASP A 155 -11.40 -0.49 -7.51
CA ASP A 155 -10.55 -0.40 -8.67
C ASP A 155 -9.28 -1.26 -8.55
N ASN A 156 -9.23 -2.15 -7.56
CA ASN A 156 -8.11 -3.06 -7.36
C ASN A 156 -8.44 -4.46 -7.93
N TYR A 157 -7.60 -5.44 -7.63
CA TYR A 157 -7.59 -6.73 -8.31
C TYR A 157 -8.91 -7.51 -8.22
N TRP A 158 -9.59 -7.50 -7.08
CA TRP A 158 -10.82 -8.29 -6.90
C TRP A 158 -11.90 -7.93 -7.94
N MET A 159 -12.05 -6.64 -8.29
CA MET A 159 -13.13 -6.15 -9.13
C MET A 159 -12.67 -5.65 -10.51
N SER A 160 -11.61 -4.84 -10.58
CA SER A 160 -11.11 -4.32 -11.87
C SER A 160 -9.99 -5.18 -12.46
N GLY A 161 -9.35 -6.05 -11.69
CA GLY A 161 -8.13 -6.74 -12.15
C GLY A 161 -6.96 -5.76 -12.35
N SER A 162 -6.86 -4.75 -11.48
CA SER A 162 -5.95 -3.59 -11.63
C SER A 162 -5.15 -3.27 -10.37
N ASN A 163 -4.30 -2.25 -10.46
CA ASN A 163 -3.63 -1.56 -9.35
C ASN A 163 -2.71 -2.46 -8.50
N TYR A 164 -1.85 -3.21 -9.21
CA TYR A 164 -0.80 -4.00 -8.56
C TYR A 164 0.48 -4.13 -9.39
N PHE A 165 1.56 -4.44 -8.69
CA PHE A 165 2.75 -5.05 -9.25
C PHE A 165 2.87 -6.48 -8.72
N ILE A 166 3.38 -7.38 -9.57
CA ILE A 166 3.75 -8.72 -9.16
C ILE A 166 5.25 -8.90 -9.41
N TYR A 167 5.97 -9.20 -8.33
CA TYR A 167 7.43 -9.27 -8.31
C TYR A 167 7.90 -10.69 -8.05
N PHE A 168 8.71 -11.24 -8.95
CA PHE A 168 9.37 -12.52 -8.70
C PHE A 168 10.57 -12.27 -7.79
N ASN A 169 10.41 -12.59 -6.51
CA ASN A 169 11.42 -12.38 -5.49
C ASN A 169 12.36 -13.60 -5.39
N PRO A 170 13.61 -13.54 -5.89
CA PRO A 170 14.56 -14.66 -5.84
C PRO A 170 15.03 -15.03 -4.43
N LYS A 171 14.73 -14.23 -3.41
CA LYS A 171 15.11 -14.49 -2.01
C LYS A 171 14.00 -15.12 -1.19
N LEU A 172 12.77 -15.19 -1.71
CA LEU A 172 11.67 -15.87 -1.03
C LEU A 172 11.67 -17.36 -1.41
N GLY A 173 11.99 -18.22 -0.45
CA GLY A 173 12.15 -19.66 -0.67
C GLY A 173 13.45 -20.00 -1.42
N THR A 174 13.68 -21.29 -1.68
CA THR A 174 14.92 -21.78 -2.33
C THR A 174 15.00 -21.45 -3.82
N SER A 175 13.84 -21.31 -4.47
CA SER A 175 13.74 -21.14 -5.93
C SER A 175 13.15 -19.79 -6.34
N GLY A 176 12.90 -18.90 -5.38
CA GLY A 176 12.13 -17.67 -5.57
C GLY A 176 10.62 -17.90 -5.60
N LYS A 177 9.86 -16.85 -5.29
CA LYS A 177 8.38 -16.84 -5.34
C LYS A 177 7.88 -15.51 -5.87
N TRP A 178 6.70 -15.50 -6.48
CA TRP A 178 5.98 -14.27 -6.77
C TRP A 178 5.51 -13.62 -5.47
N GLN A 179 5.61 -12.29 -5.41
CA GLN A 179 5.22 -11.45 -4.29
C GLN A 179 4.30 -10.36 -4.83
N TRP A 180 3.17 -10.17 -4.16
CA TRP A 180 2.18 -9.15 -4.51
C TRP A 180 2.57 -7.80 -3.91
N ILE A 181 2.48 -6.73 -4.69
CA ILE A 181 2.75 -5.36 -4.25
C ILE A 181 1.59 -4.49 -4.74
N PRO A 182 0.68 -4.04 -3.87
CA PRO A 182 -0.46 -3.25 -4.29
C PRO A 182 0.00 -1.80 -4.57
N THR A 183 -0.71 -1.09 -5.45
CA THR A 183 -0.49 0.34 -5.72
C THR A 183 -1.85 1.04 -5.86
N ASP A 184 -1.84 2.37 -5.92
CA ASP A 184 -3.00 3.22 -6.24
C ASP A 184 -4.26 2.95 -5.38
N PHE A 185 -4.39 3.70 -4.28
CA PHE A 185 -5.40 3.42 -3.22
C PHE A 185 -6.43 4.54 -3.05
N ASP A 186 -6.90 5.13 -4.14
CA ASP A 186 -7.88 6.21 -4.12
C ASP A 186 -9.33 5.71 -4.04
N GLY A 187 -9.66 4.60 -4.71
CA GLY A 187 -10.98 3.97 -4.78
C GLY A 187 -11.36 3.10 -3.58
N ILE A 188 -11.23 3.61 -2.36
CA ILE A 188 -11.42 2.87 -1.10
C ILE A 188 -12.34 3.58 -0.10
N PHE A 189 -12.80 2.86 0.92
CA PHE A 189 -13.61 3.39 2.03
C PHE A 189 -14.86 4.15 1.55
N GLY A 190 -15.55 3.61 0.53
CA GLY A 190 -16.76 4.19 -0.06
C GLY A 190 -16.54 5.56 -0.73
N ASN A 191 -15.38 5.75 -1.37
CA ASN A 191 -15.11 6.91 -2.21
C ASN A 191 -15.82 6.74 -3.56
N GLY A 192 -17.09 7.13 -3.66
CA GLY A 192 -17.92 7.00 -4.87
C GLY A 192 -18.47 5.58 -5.11
N TYR A 193 -17.73 4.56 -4.68
CA TYR A 193 -18.15 3.16 -4.73
C TYR A 193 -17.30 2.30 -3.76
N PRO A 194 -17.82 1.16 -3.28
CA PRO A 194 -19.25 0.85 -3.20
C PRO A 194 -19.92 1.75 -2.17
N THR A 195 -21.23 2.00 -2.34
CA THR A 195 -21.99 2.90 -1.47
C THR A 195 -22.39 2.25 -0.14
N ASN A 196 -22.11 0.96 0.05
CA ASN A 196 -22.38 0.21 1.27
C ASN A 196 -21.32 -0.86 1.50
N VAL A 197 -21.11 -1.19 2.77
CA VAL A 197 -20.25 -2.30 3.21
C VAL A 197 -20.75 -3.64 2.68
N GLN A 198 -19.85 -4.48 2.20
CA GLN A 198 -20.17 -5.82 1.72
C GLN A 198 -19.97 -6.81 2.87
N SER A 199 -20.99 -7.59 3.21
CA SER A 199 -20.96 -8.48 4.38
C SER A 199 -20.22 -9.80 4.14
N SER A 200 -20.15 -10.24 2.89
CA SER A 200 -19.53 -11.50 2.49
C SER A 200 -18.50 -11.24 1.39
N TYR A 201 -17.25 -11.60 1.66
CA TYR A 201 -16.19 -11.57 0.65
C TYR A 201 -16.46 -12.57 -0.47
N GLN A 202 -17.23 -13.63 -0.22
CA GLN A 202 -17.57 -14.63 -1.23
C GLN A 202 -18.49 -14.09 -2.35
N THR A 203 -19.23 -13.01 -2.07
CA THR A 203 -20.22 -12.45 -3.02
C THR A 203 -19.99 -10.99 -3.35
N TRP A 204 -18.90 -10.38 -2.85
CA TRP A 204 -18.69 -8.93 -3.01
C TRP A 204 -18.41 -8.54 -4.47
N VAL A 205 -17.77 -9.43 -5.24
CA VAL A 205 -17.59 -9.29 -6.70
C VAL A 205 -18.25 -10.46 -7.42
N ASN A 206 -18.89 -10.16 -8.55
CA ASN A 206 -19.37 -11.18 -9.47
C ASN A 206 -18.24 -11.67 -10.40
N LEU A 207 -17.58 -12.76 -10.01
CA LEU A 207 -16.47 -13.37 -10.76
C LEU A 207 -16.92 -14.38 -11.83
N ALA A 208 -18.21 -14.40 -12.18
CA ALA A 208 -18.75 -15.31 -13.19
C ALA A 208 -18.54 -14.81 -14.63
N THR A 209 -18.50 -13.49 -14.83
CA THR A 209 -18.27 -12.84 -16.13
C THR A 209 -16.81 -12.47 -16.32
N ASP A 210 -16.21 -11.85 -15.30
CA ASP A 210 -14.85 -11.34 -15.29
C ASP A 210 -14.09 -12.09 -14.20
N ASP A 211 -13.38 -13.16 -14.59
CA ASP A 211 -12.73 -14.07 -13.66
C ASP A 211 -11.38 -13.50 -13.18
N HIS A 212 -11.19 -13.48 -11.87
CA HIS A 212 -9.91 -13.17 -11.22
C HIS A 212 -9.43 -14.43 -10.48
N PRO A 213 -8.68 -15.33 -11.13
CA PRO A 213 -8.43 -16.68 -10.63
C PRO A 213 -7.67 -16.75 -9.29
N LEU A 214 -6.86 -15.75 -8.92
CA LEU A 214 -6.28 -15.72 -7.58
C LEU A 214 -7.32 -15.45 -6.47
N VAL A 215 -8.49 -14.93 -6.83
CA VAL A 215 -9.64 -14.85 -5.92
C VAL A 215 -10.56 -16.04 -6.15
N SER A 216 -11.12 -16.17 -7.35
CA SER A 216 -12.21 -17.11 -7.64
C SER A 216 -11.81 -18.57 -7.42
N LYS A 217 -10.54 -18.91 -7.67
CA LYS A 217 -10.03 -20.28 -7.61
C LYS A 217 -9.21 -20.51 -6.36
N LEU A 218 -8.24 -19.64 -6.11
CA LEU A 218 -7.32 -19.79 -4.99
C LEU A 218 -7.99 -19.50 -3.65
N ILE A 219 -8.71 -18.38 -3.49
CA ILE A 219 -9.35 -18.01 -2.21
C ILE A 219 -10.72 -18.67 -2.05
N LEU A 220 -11.60 -18.59 -3.06
CA LEU A 220 -13.00 -19.01 -2.90
C LEU A 220 -13.22 -20.52 -3.07
N LYS A 221 -12.50 -21.17 -3.98
CA LYS A 221 -12.73 -22.60 -4.30
C LYS A 221 -11.78 -23.57 -3.58
N THR A 222 -10.74 -23.09 -2.90
CA THR A 222 -9.77 -23.94 -2.20
C THR A 222 -10.04 -23.92 -0.68
N PRO A 223 -10.64 -24.97 -0.08
CA PRO A 223 -11.10 -24.90 1.31
C PRO A 223 -10.03 -24.53 2.34
N ALA A 224 -8.83 -25.11 2.24
CA ALA A 224 -7.75 -24.83 3.19
C ALA A 224 -7.24 -23.38 3.10
N ILE A 225 -7.19 -22.81 1.90
CA ILE A 225 -6.77 -21.41 1.69
C ILE A 225 -7.88 -20.46 2.10
N ASN A 226 -9.14 -20.84 1.84
CA ASN A 226 -10.31 -20.10 2.32
C ASN A 226 -10.30 -19.97 3.86
N THR A 227 -10.06 -21.06 4.57
CA THR A 227 -9.93 -21.04 6.04
C THR A 227 -8.77 -20.15 6.51
N LEU A 228 -7.63 -20.17 5.81
CA LEU A 228 -6.51 -19.28 6.10
C LEU A 228 -6.88 -17.80 5.88
N PHE A 229 -7.63 -17.51 4.81
CA PHE A 229 -8.12 -16.16 4.51
C PHE A 229 -9.07 -15.63 5.59
N GLU A 230 -10.01 -16.45 6.08
CA GLU A 230 -10.90 -16.07 7.19
C GLU A 230 -10.14 -15.88 8.52
N THR A 231 -9.09 -16.68 8.74
CA THR A 231 -8.17 -16.49 9.88
C THR A 231 -7.47 -15.14 9.79
N ILE A 232 -6.98 -14.76 8.62
CA ILE A 232 -6.34 -13.47 8.37
C ILE A 232 -7.33 -12.31 8.54
N LEU A 233 -8.57 -12.43 8.03
CA LEU A 233 -9.61 -11.41 8.25
C LEU A 233 -9.89 -11.21 9.75
N THR A 234 -10.04 -12.31 10.49
CA THR A 234 -10.25 -12.29 11.94
C THR A 234 -9.08 -11.63 12.67
N GLU A 235 -7.85 -11.97 12.30
CA GLU A 235 -6.62 -11.39 12.85
C GLU A 235 -6.54 -9.88 12.59
N LEU A 236 -6.73 -9.44 11.34
CA LEU A 236 -6.64 -8.04 10.94
C LEU A 236 -7.70 -7.18 11.64
N ILE A 237 -8.96 -7.65 11.70
CA ILE A 237 -10.03 -6.96 12.42
C ILE A 237 -9.74 -6.94 13.93
N SER A 238 -9.20 -8.03 14.50
CA SER A 238 -8.89 -8.07 15.93
C SER A 238 -7.70 -7.21 16.35
N THR A 239 -6.89 -6.75 15.40
CA THR A 239 -5.63 -6.04 15.66
C THR A 239 -5.58 -4.66 15.02
N VAL A 240 -5.36 -4.58 13.70
CA VAL A 240 -4.96 -3.36 12.99
C VAL A 240 -6.11 -2.58 12.36
N TYR A 241 -7.20 -3.26 11.98
CA TYR A 241 -8.32 -2.66 11.24
C TYR A 241 -9.44 -2.12 12.15
N LYS A 242 -9.46 -2.46 13.44
CA LYS A 242 -10.54 -2.03 14.34
C LYS A 242 -10.48 -0.55 14.75
N PRO A 243 -11.63 0.04 15.11
CA PRO A 243 -11.74 1.43 15.58
C PRO A 243 -10.67 1.87 16.58
N GLU A 244 -10.43 1.09 17.64
CA GLU A 244 -9.52 1.45 18.72
C GLU A 244 -8.06 1.55 18.26
N ALA A 245 -7.69 0.84 17.19
CA ALA A 245 -6.34 0.88 16.62
C ALA A 245 -6.20 2.00 15.58
N ILE A 246 -7.15 2.12 14.66
CA ILE A 246 -6.98 2.97 13.47
C ILE A 246 -7.51 4.40 13.64
N PHE A 247 -8.52 4.63 14.49
CA PHE A 247 -9.10 5.97 14.65
C PHE A 247 -8.12 7.00 15.23
N PRO A 248 -7.29 6.67 16.24
CA PRO A 248 -6.28 7.61 16.72
C PRO A 248 -5.33 8.06 15.59
N ARG A 249 -4.98 7.16 14.67
CA ARG A 249 -4.12 7.46 13.52
C ARG A 249 -4.81 8.39 12.52
N ILE A 250 -6.06 8.09 12.16
CA ILE A 250 -6.87 8.95 11.25
C ILE A 250 -7.06 10.35 11.85
N MET A 251 -7.37 10.43 13.14
CA MET A 251 -7.56 11.71 13.83
C MET A 251 -6.25 12.50 13.91
N ALA A 252 -5.12 11.84 14.14
CA ALA A 252 -3.81 12.50 14.13
C ALA A 252 -3.52 13.13 12.75
N TYR A 253 -3.82 12.44 11.65
CA TYR A 253 -3.67 13.02 10.31
C TYR A 253 -4.63 14.16 10.04
N ASN A 254 -5.91 14.03 10.41
CA ASN A 254 -6.88 15.12 10.26
C ASN A 254 -6.43 16.38 11.02
N GLN A 255 -5.98 16.23 12.27
CA GLN A 255 -5.47 17.34 13.08
C GLN A 255 -4.19 17.94 12.48
N MET A 256 -3.24 17.10 12.07
CA MET A 256 -1.98 17.54 11.47
C MET A 256 -2.22 18.34 10.18
N LEU A 257 -3.13 17.87 9.34
CA LEU A 257 -3.36 18.44 8.01
C LEU A 257 -4.38 19.56 7.97
N LEU A 258 -5.13 19.83 9.04
CA LEU A 258 -6.23 20.80 8.99
C LEU A 258 -5.76 22.19 8.53
N ALA A 259 -4.61 22.66 9.02
CA ALA A 259 -4.04 23.93 8.62
C ALA A 259 -3.57 23.91 7.15
N ASP A 260 -2.93 22.82 6.72
CA ASP A 260 -2.46 22.64 5.34
C ASP A 260 -3.63 22.54 4.36
N TYR A 261 -4.69 21.81 4.72
CA TYR A 261 -5.88 21.66 3.89
C TYR A 261 -6.64 22.98 3.79
N THR A 262 -6.77 23.72 4.89
CA THR A 262 -7.38 25.07 4.88
C THR A 262 -6.61 26.02 3.97
N TRP A 263 -5.27 25.94 3.99
CA TRP A 263 -4.43 26.68 3.04
C TRP A 263 -4.67 26.22 1.60
N ASP A 264 -4.70 24.92 1.33
CA ASP A 264 -4.85 24.36 -0.02
C ASP A 264 -6.18 24.73 -0.70
N VAL A 265 -7.29 24.77 0.05
CA VAL A 265 -8.58 25.22 -0.52
C VAL A 265 -8.68 26.75 -0.65
N SER A 266 -7.75 27.51 -0.06
CA SER A 266 -7.71 28.98 -0.15
C SER A 266 -6.91 29.50 -1.35
N ILE A 267 -6.04 28.68 -1.92
CA ILE A 267 -5.19 29.09 -3.05
C ILE A 267 -5.91 28.92 -4.39
N ASN A 268 -5.50 29.69 -5.39
CA ASN A 268 -6.00 29.54 -6.75
C ASN A 268 -5.27 28.39 -7.45
N ARG A 269 -5.89 27.22 -7.55
CA ARG A 269 -5.31 26.04 -8.21
C ARG A 269 -5.12 26.32 -9.71
N THR A 270 -3.89 26.14 -10.20
CA THR A 270 -3.54 26.40 -11.61
C THR A 270 -3.47 25.13 -12.46
N GLY A 271 -3.58 23.95 -11.85
CA GLY A 271 -3.57 22.68 -12.57
C GLY A 271 -4.89 22.38 -13.27
N PRO A 272 -4.91 21.55 -14.33
CA PRO A 272 -6.13 21.17 -15.05
C PRO A 272 -7.07 20.23 -14.27
N GLY A 273 -6.83 20.07 -12.96
CA GLY A 273 -7.59 19.26 -12.00
C GLY A 273 -9.08 19.55 -11.96
N ILE A 274 -9.89 18.54 -11.67
CA ILE A 274 -11.28 18.75 -11.29
C ILE A 274 -11.30 19.49 -9.94
N VAL A 275 -12.02 20.63 -9.90
CA VAL A 275 -12.32 21.34 -8.66
C VAL A 275 -13.69 20.89 -8.18
N ASN A 276 -13.73 19.87 -7.34
CA ASN A 276 -14.96 19.29 -6.79
C ASN A 276 -15.63 20.18 -5.73
N GLY A 277 -14.95 21.24 -5.26
CA GLY A 277 -15.49 22.16 -4.25
C GLY A 277 -15.60 21.54 -2.85
N TYR A 278 -14.77 20.54 -2.54
CA TYR A 278 -14.69 19.90 -1.23
C TYR A 278 -14.18 20.90 -0.18
N THR A 279 -14.99 21.17 0.84
CA THR A 279 -14.72 22.24 1.81
C THR A 279 -13.91 21.77 3.01
N VAL A 280 -13.46 22.70 3.86
CA VAL A 280 -12.85 22.38 5.16
C VAL A 280 -13.86 21.67 6.08
N ALA A 281 -15.16 21.98 5.95
CA ALA A 281 -16.20 21.26 6.68
C ALA A 281 -16.27 19.80 6.22
N ASP A 282 -16.32 19.56 4.90
CA ASP A 282 -16.35 18.20 4.35
C ASP A 282 -15.12 17.38 4.78
N PHE A 283 -13.93 17.98 4.82
CA PHE A 283 -12.70 17.33 5.29
C PHE A 283 -12.79 16.80 6.73
N ASN A 284 -13.52 17.49 7.60
CA ASN A 284 -13.73 17.05 8.98
C ASN A 284 -14.93 16.12 9.10
N ASP A 285 -16.03 16.45 8.42
CA ASP A 285 -17.30 15.75 8.55
C ASP A 285 -17.27 14.38 7.88
N ASN A 286 -16.53 14.21 6.77
CA ASN A 286 -16.42 12.93 6.07
C ASN A 286 -15.62 11.86 6.83
N LEU A 287 -15.07 12.21 7.99
CA LEU A 287 -14.57 11.16 8.88
C LEU A 287 -15.70 10.27 9.40
N VAL A 288 -16.93 10.77 9.50
CA VAL A 288 -18.08 10.04 10.06
C VAL A 288 -19.36 10.11 9.21
N ASN A 289 -19.52 11.18 8.42
CA ASN A 289 -20.73 11.42 7.64
C ASN A 289 -20.48 11.21 6.15
N VAL A 290 -21.55 10.94 5.42
CA VAL A 290 -21.58 11.16 3.96
C VAL A 290 -21.41 12.65 3.72
N THR A 291 -20.56 13.00 2.76
CA THR A 291 -20.35 14.39 2.34
C THR A 291 -20.43 14.48 0.83
N LYS A 292 -20.25 15.68 0.28
CA LYS A 292 -20.21 15.85 -1.17
C LYS A 292 -19.19 14.90 -1.82
N ASP A 293 -19.63 14.19 -2.85
CA ASP A 293 -18.85 13.25 -3.67
C ASP A 293 -18.21 12.09 -2.87
N MET A 294 -18.66 11.83 -1.64
CA MET A 294 -18.15 10.78 -0.76
C MET A 294 -19.31 10.03 -0.10
N ASP A 295 -19.61 8.84 -0.58
CA ASP A 295 -20.78 8.04 -0.18
C ASP A 295 -20.64 7.36 1.19
N TYR A 296 -19.49 7.47 1.83
CA TYR A 296 -19.27 6.94 3.18
C TYR A 296 -18.30 7.78 3.99
N GLY A 297 -18.52 7.81 5.31
CA GLY A 297 -17.55 8.35 6.26
C GLY A 297 -16.45 7.33 6.57
N VAL A 298 -15.17 7.73 6.58
CA VAL A 298 -14.04 6.76 6.70
C VAL A 298 -14.11 5.92 7.98
N LYS A 299 -14.38 6.55 9.14
CA LYS A 299 -14.49 5.82 10.42
C LYS A 299 -15.76 4.97 10.48
N THR A 300 -16.83 5.45 9.87
CA THR A 300 -18.11 4.73 9.77
C THR A 300 -17.95 3.47 8.94
N TRP A 301 -17.27 3.56 7.79
CA TRP A 301 -16.94 2.40 6.94
C TRP A 301 -16.19 1.33 7.72
N ILE A 302 -15.14 1.74 8.44
CA ILE A 302 -14.31 0.82 9.22
C ILE A 302 -15.13 0.12 10.32
N THR A 303 -15.99 0.86 11.01
CA THR A 303 -16.87 0.32 12.05
C THR A 303 -17.83 -0.70 11.46
N ASP A 304 -18.51 -0.33 10.37
CA ASP A 304 -19.55 -1.13 9.76
C ASP A 304 -18.97 -2.39 9.11
N MET A 305 -17.84 -2.28 8.40
CA MET A 305 -17.12 -3.44 7.85
C MET A 305 -16.66 -4.39 8.97
N SER A 306 -16.08 -3.85 10.06
CA SER A 306 -15.62 -4.68 11.17
C SER A 306 -16.79 -5.46 11.80
N ASN A 307 -17.91 -4.79 12.06
CA ASN A 307 -19.11 -5.40 12.64
C ASN A 307 -19.74 -6.44 11.69
N SER A 308 -19.85 -6.08 10.40
CA SER A 308 -20.43 -6.92 9.36
C SER A 308 -19.63 -8.22 9.18
N VAL A 309 -18.32 -8.12 9.02
CA VAL A 309 -17.43 -9.28 8.85
C VAL A 309 -17.36 -10.11 10.14
N SER A 310 -17.30 -9.49 11.32
CA SER A 310 -17.29 -10.24 12.59
C SER A 310 -18.57 -11.06 12.81
N THR A 311 -19.71 -10.53 12.38
CA THR A 311 -20.99 -11.23 12.42
C THR A 311 -21.02 -12.37 11.39
N ALA A 312 -20.55 -12.12 10.17
CA ALA A 312 -20.48 -13.14 9.11
C ALA A 312 -19.57 -14.33 9.50
N LEU A 313 -18.40 -14.03 10.08
CA LEU A 313 -17.41 -15.02 10.52
C LEU A 313 -17.63 -15.52 11.95
N LYS A 314 -18.65 -15.01 12.64
CA LYS A 314 -19.09 -15.44 13.99
C LYS A 314 -17.99 -15.36 15.06
N PHE A 315 -17.22 -14.27 15.07
CA PHE A 315 -16.26 -13.99 16.14
C PHE A 315 -16.55 -12.67 16.83
N THR A 316 -16.10 -12.54 18.08
CA THR A 316 -16.17 -11.29 18.84
C THR A 316 -14.88 -10.52 18.67
N ILE A 317 -14.97 -9.26 18.24
CA ILE A 317 -13.81 -8.37 18.17
C ILE A 317 -13.28 -8.14 19.59
N PRO A 318 -12.01 -8.49 19.90
CA PRO A 318 -11.46 -8.28 21.23
C PRO A 318 -11.33 -6.80 21.57
N ALA A 319 -11.73 -6.41 22.78
CA ALA A 319 -11.58 -5.05 23.28
C ALA A 319 -10.11 -4.67 23.49
N GLY A 320 -9.82 -3.36 23.40
CA GLY A 320 -8.48 -2.81 23.62
C GLY A 320 -7.53 -3.02 22.44
N VAL A 321 -6.33 -2.46 22.48
CA VAL A 321 -5.34 -2.60 21.39
C VAL A 321 -4.38 -3.77 21.65
N ALA A 322 -4.04 -4.51 20.59
CA ALA A 322 -3.07 -5.59 20.65
C ALA A 322 -2.10 -5.47 19.47
N ASN A 323 -0.82 -5.74 19.73
CA ASN A 323 0.17 -5.84 18.67
C ASN A 323 -0.09 -7.10 17.85
N ARG A 324 -0.16 -6.97 16.53
CA ARG A 324 -0.20 -8.13 15.62
C ARG A 324 1.09 -8.94 15.71
N VAL A 325 2.21 -8.24 15.72
CA VAL A 325 3.57 -8.79 15.87
C VAL A 325 4.27 -7.98 16.95
N GLU A 326 5.09 -8.64 17.78
CA GLU A 326 5.87 -7.95 18.80
C GLU A 326 6.74 -6.84 18.16
N PRO A 327 6.79 -5.65 18.78
CA PRO A 327 7.66 -4.58 18.31
C PRO A 327 9.12 -5.06 18.28
N PRO A 328 9.92 -4.62 17.30
CA PRO A 328 11.34 -4.92 17.31
C PRO A 328 11.97 -4.41 18.62
N PRO A 329 12.97 -5.13 19.17
CA PRO A 329 13.66 -4.70 20.37
C PRO A 329 14.17 -3.26 20.21
N LYS A 330 14.02 -2.44 21.25
CA LYS A 330 14.61 -1.09 21.24
C LYS A 330 16.12 -1.22 21.06
N PRO A 331 16.74 -0.45 20.14
CA PRO A 331 18.19 -0.47 19.97
C PRO A 331 18.87 -0.17 21.31
N THR A 332 19.72 -1.09 21.76
CA THR A 332 20.56 -0.87 22.93
C THR A 332 21.77 -0.01 22.55
N LYS A 333 22.41 0.64 23.53
CA LYS A 333 23.63 1.44 23.31
C LYS A 333 24.78 0.66 22.63
N ASN A 334 24.71 -0.67 22.56
CA ASN A 334 25.74 -1.53 21.98
C ASN A 334 25.43 -1.98 20.54
N ASP A 335 24.23 -1.70 20.02
CA ASP A 335 23.79 -2.20 18.70
C ASP A 335 24.42 -1.41 17.54
N GLY A 336 25.19 -0.35 17.84
CA GLY A 336 25.99 0.42 16.88
C GLY A 336 27.45 -0.05 16.70
N LYS A 337 27.82 -1.26 17.17
CA LYS A 337 29.20 -1.79 17.03
C LYS A 337 29.32 -3.02 16.13
N THR A 338 28.44 -3.18 15.16
CA THR A 338 28.69 -4.10 14.05
C THR A 338 29.60 -3.43 13.01
N LYS A 339 30.83 -3.93 12.95
CA LYS A 339 31.92 -3.51 12.10
C LYS A 339 31.53 -3.49 10.61
N GLY A 340 31.24 -2.32 10.07
CA GLY A 340 31.48 -2.01 8.66
C GLY A 340 32.95 -1.63 8.49
N GLY A 341 33.81 -2.60 8.21
CA GLY A 341 35.21 -2.34 7.91
C GLY A 341 35.34 -1.67 6.55
N SER A 342 35.50 -0.35 6.54
CA SER A 342 36.29 0.35 5.53
C SER A 342 37.30 1.19 6.27
N THR A 343 38.56 0.76 6.24
CA THR A 343 39.69 1.59 6.66
C THR A 343 39.85 2.68 5.61
N ASP A 344 39.41 3.89 5.93
CA ASP A 344 40.00 5.08 5.32
C ASP A 344 40.43 6.04 6.41
N SER A 345 41.74 6.18 6.51
CA SER A 345 42.45 7.02 7.45
C SER A 345 42.57 8.42 6.86
N GLY A 346 41.72 9.34 7.31
CA GLY A 346 41.82 10.75 6.99
C GLY A 346 41.01 11.55 7.99
N GLY A 347 41.67 12.02 9.05
CA GLY A 347 41.02 12.82 10.08
C GLY A 347 40.71 14.23 9.60
N GLU A 348 39.47 14.67 9.80
CA GLU A 348 39.18 16.05 10.16
C GLU A 348 37.88 16.08 10.97
N LYS A 349 37.96 16.76 12.12
CA LYS A 349 36.89 16.89 13.12
C LYS A 349 35.84 17.85 12.59
N ASN A 350 34.58 17.44 12.53
CA ASN A 350 33.48 18.38 12.65
C ASN A 350 32.34 17.78 13.49
N SER A 351 32.12 18.39 14.65
CA SER A 351 31.11 18.01 15.63
C SER A 351 29.75 18.57 15.23
N GLY A 352 28.83 17.68 14.85
CA GLY A 352 27.40 17.98 14.71
C GLY A 352 26.58 16.86 15.37
N ALA A 353 26.38 16.96 16.67
CA ALA A 353 25.56 16.00 17.41
C ALA A 353 24.08 16.28 17.13
N ALA A 354 23.43 15.41 16.34
CA ALA A 354 21.97 15.33 16.31
C ALA A 354 21.50 14.60 17.58
N GLY A 355 21.21 15.39 18.62
CA GLY A 355 20.66 14.88 19.88
C GLY A 355 19.21 14.43 19.70
N SER A 356 18.95 13.15 19.97
CA SER A 356 17.61 12.62 20.21
C SER A 356 17.07 13.23 21.51
N PHE A 357 16.06 14.10 21.40
CA PHE A 357 15.28 14.55 22.55
C PHE A 357 13.96 13.77 22.61
N VAL A 358 13.86 12.90 23.62
CA VAL A 358 12.61 12.25 24.02
C VAL A 358 11.96 13.16 25.06
N GLY A 359 10.96 13.94 24.65
CA GLY A 359 10.13 14.74 25.55
C GLY A 359 8.82 14.03 25.87
N ASN A 360 8.56 13.79 27.17
CA ASN A 360 7.29 13.26 27.68
C ASN A 360 6.12 14.18 27.30
N PHE A 361 5.14 13.66 26.57
CA PHE A 361 3.89 14.36 26.26
C PHE A 361 2.83 14.03 27.32
N ASN A 362 2.32 15.06 28.02
CA ASN A 362 1.19 14.94 28.96
C ASN A 362 -0.01 15.72 28.37
N PRO A 363 -1.14 15.09 28.00
CA PRO A 363 -2.19 15.73 27.20
C PRO A 363 -3.05 16.77 27.93
N ALA A 364 -2.88 16.98 29.23
CA ALA A 364 -3.91 17.64 30.03
C ALA A 364 -3.78 19.17 30.21
N THR A 365 -2.73 19.86 29.70
CA THR A 365 -2.49 21.27 30.12
C THR A 365 -1.97 22.26 29.08
N ASN A 366 -1.87 21.93 27.79
CA ASN A 366 -1.26 22.87 26.83
C ASN A 366 -2.25 23.42 25.79
N THR A 367 -2.55 24.71 25.88
CA THR A 367 -3.51 25.44 25.02
C THR A 367 -2.86 26.18 23.84
N ASP A 368 -1.61 25.88 23.46
CA ASP A 368 -1.00 26.47 22.26
C ASP A 368 -0.02 25.53 21.54
N PRO A 369 -0.45 24.83 20.47
CA PRO A 369 0.39 23.93 19.67
C PRO A 369 1.18 24.65 18.56
N ILE A 370 0.97 25.95 18.33
CA ILE A 370 1.44 26.64 17.11
C ILE A 370 2.92 27.06 17.20
N GLY A 371 3.45 27.25 18.42
CA GLY A 371 4.83 27.75 18.61
C GLY A 371 5.96 26.75 18.31
N TYR A 372 5.71 25.44 18.30
CA TYR A 372 6.78 24.43 18.27
C TYR A 372 7.22 23.98 16.87
N TRP A 373 6.43 24.24 15.82
CA TRP A 373 6.68 23.71 14.47
C TRP A 373 7.33 24.72 13.50
N ASN A 374 7.54 25.96 13.91
CA ASN A 374 7.87 27.05 12.98
C ASN A 374 9.34 27.19 12.55
N ASN A 375 10.25 26.25 12.83
CA ASN A 375 11.68 26.50 12.62
C ASN A 375 12.53 25.37 12.01
N THR A 376 11.96 24.46 11.22
CA THR A 376 12.78 23.56 10.40
C THR A 376 12.56 23.80 8.91
N ARG A 377 13.24 24.81 8.39
CA ARG A 377 13.48 24.96 6.95
C ARG A 377 14.49 23.87 6.58
N LEU A 378 14.06 22.88 5.79
CA LEU A 378 14.99 21.93 5.17
C LEU A 378 16.00 22.74 4.35
N ASP A 379 17.28 22.61 4.70
CA ASP A 379 18.37 23.15 3.89
C ASP A 379 18.42 22.38 2.57
N LEU A 380 17.79 22.97 1.56
CA LEU A 380 17.65 22.39 0.24
C LEU A 380 19.00 22.05 -0.38
N ASP A 381 20.05 22.83 -0.06
CA ASP A 381 21.40 22.60 -0.58
C ASP A 381 22.04 21.37 0.08
N SER A 382 21.83 21.16 1.38
CA SER A 382 22.31 19.95 2.06
C SER A 382 21.52 18.71 1.64
N PHE A 383 20.21 18.84 1.36
CA PHE A 383 19.38 17.76 0.83
C PHE A 383 19.83 17.37 -0.59
N LEU A 384 19.98 18.34 -1.50
CA LEU A 384 20.39 18.10 -2.88
C LEU A 384 21.82 17.55 -3.00
N ARG A 385 22.75 17.96 -2.11
CA ARG A 385 24.11 17.40 -2.07
C ARG A 385 24.19 15.98 -1.51
N SER A 386 23.18 15.54 -0.76
CA SER A 386 23.09 14.16 -0.25
C SER A 386 22.54 13.18 -1.30
N MET A 387 21.96 13.68 -2.39
CA MET A 387 21.48 12.87 -3.50
C MET A 387 22.64 12.53 -4.45
N ALA A 388 22.84 11.24 -4.75
CA ALA A 388 23.78 10.83 -5.79
C ALA A 388 23.37 11.44 -7.15
N PRO A 389 24.31 11.73 -8.08
CA PRO A 389 24.01 12.38 -9.37
C PRO A 389 22.92 11.69 -10.21
N GLU A 390 22.68 10.40 -9.96
CA GLU A 390 21.65 9.56 -10.59
C GLU A 390 20.20 10.02 -10.27
N TYR A 391 19.99 10.75 -9.17
CA TYR A 391 18.69 11.26 -8.73
C TYR A 391 18.26 12.57 -9.42
N LEU A 392 19.17 13.26 -10.12
CA LEU A 392 18.83 14.47 -10.88
C LEU A 392 18.23 14.17 -12.26
N MET A 393 18.21 12.89 -12.67
CA MET A 393 17.73 12.45 -13.99
C MET A 393 16.54 11.49 -13.94
N GLY A 394 16.05 11.13 -12.75
CA GLY A 394 14.81 10.36 -12.58
C GLY A 394 13.62 11.30 -12.44
N GLY A 395 12.70 11.27 -13.41
CA GLY A 395 11.43 12.00 -13.30
C GLY A 395 10.67 11.59 -12.04
N PHE A 396 10.18 12.56 -11.29
CA PHE A 396 9.16 12.33 -10.27
C PHE A 396 7.83 12.14 -11.01
N ASP A 397 7.28 10.93 -10.98
CA ASP A 397 5.91 10.68 -11.45
C ASP A 397 4.95 11.18 -10.37
N MET A 398 4.33 12.34 -10.58
CA MET A 398 3.20 12.81 -9.79
C MET A 398 1.93 12.22 -10.38
N TYR A 399 1.33 11.24 -9.72
CA TYR A 399 0.03 10.71 -10.13
C TYR A 399 -1.06 11.76 -9.91
N TRP A 400 -1.82 12.03 -10.98
CA TRP A 400 -2.96 12.94 -10.99
C TRP A 400 -4.23 12.10 -10.97
N MET A 401 -5.08 12.34 -9.96
CA MET A 401 -6.40 11.73 -9.80
C MET A 401 -7.30 12.15 -10.96
N SER A 402 -7.47 11.28 -11.95
CA SER A 402 -8.60 11.37 -12.87
C SER A 402 -9.74 10.55 -12.30
N GLY A 403 -10.75 11.22 -11.75
CA GLY A 403 -12.06 10.58 -11.58
C GLY A 403 -12.55 10.12 -12.93
N SER A 404 -12.81 8.82 -13.08
CA SER A 404 -13.46 8.24 -14.25
C SER A 404 -14.91 8.72 -14.34
N ASN A 405 -15.32 9.10 -15.55
CA ASN A 405 -16.71 9.34 -15.95
C ASN A 405 -17.59 8.10 -15.77
#